data_AF-A0AAJ3F2T0-F1
#
_entry.id   AF-A0AAJ3F2T0-F1
#
_cell.length_a   1.000
_cell.length_b   1.000
_cell.length_c   1.000
_cell.angle_alpha   90.00
_cell.angle_beta   90.00
_cell.angle_gamma   90.00
#
_symmetry.space_group_name_H-M   'P 1'
#
loop_
_entity.id
_entity.type
_entity.pdbx_description
1 polymer ?
#
loop_
_entity_poly.entity_id
_entity_poly.type
_entity_poly.pdbx_seq_one_letter_code
_entity_poly.pdbx_strand_id
1 'polypeptide(L)'
;MDNGTIVHVDYDLFNAEIEKLIETTREDVAKEHDVHDENRTYSPMVTVVGDGRLIPGFEAHLAEAEAETDYTLDIEATEAYGERDAGLVETIGQNVLMRSVRDPEMLAIGAPVEIGGRTGVLQFLSAGRARIDYNHPLAGVTLRYNYRVTKVVEDRAEKVETLLNMNTGRDDFEISFEDDDLTITTPENLAYDQNWAYAKFSLVTTLREHLGVGTIVFREVHEPRAVAEEE
;
A
#
# COMPACT_ATOMS: atom_id res chain seq x y z
N MET A 1 4.48 -10.11 -17.89
CA MET A 1 5.45 -10.17 -16.77
C MET A 1 5.25 -11.46 -16.01
N ASP A 2 6.34 -12.10 -15.58
CA ASP A 2 6.26 -13.33 -14.79
C ASP A 2 5.89 -13.04 -13.33
N ASN A 3 5.21 -13.97 -12.66
CA ASN A 3 4.94 -13.87 -11.23
C ASN A 3 6.24 -13.73 -10.44
N GLY A 4 6.24 -12.81 -9.47
CA GLY A 4 7.42 -12.47 -8.67
C GLY A 4 8.32 -11.39 -9.24
N THR A 5 8.01 -10.88 -10.44
CA THR A 5 8.70 -9.72 -11.00
C THR A 5 8.45 -8.50 -10.13
N ILE A 6 9.51 -7.81 -9.73
CA ILE A 6 9.42 -6.54 -8.99
C ILE A 6 9.42 -5.40 -9.99
N VAL A 7 8.43 -4.52 -9.88
CA VAL A 7 8.23 -3.40 -10.81
C VAL A 7 7.94 -2.09 -10.09
N HIS A 8 8.38 -1.00 -10.71
CA HIS A 8 7.99 0.35 -10.36
C HIS A 8 6.91 0.80 -11.34
N VAL A 9 5.80 1.30 -10.79
CA VAL A 9 4.62 1.67 -11.55
C VAL A 9 4.21 3.09 -11.21
N ASP A 10 4.24 3.96 -12.21
CA ASP A 10 3.51 5.22 -12.10
C ASP A 10 2.07 4.99 -12.48
N TYR A 11 1.14 5.54 -11.70
CA TYR A 11 -0.29 5.42 -12.00
C TYR A 11 -1.09 6.63 -11.55
N ASP A 12 -2.21 6.84 -12.23
CA ASP A 12 -3.33 7.67 -11.80
C ASP A 12 -4.56 6.79 -11.71
N LEU A 13 -5.29 6.95 -10.63
CA LEU A 13 -6.52 6.24 -10.34
C LEU A 13 -7.68 7.21 -10.33
N PHE A 14 -8.65 7.00 -11.21
CA PHE A 14 -9.85 7.81 -11.31
C PHE A 14 -11.10 7.00 -10.98
N ASN A 15 -12.13 7.68 -10.51
CA ASN A 15 -13.49 7.18 -10.65
C ASN A 15 -13.89 7.33 -12.13
N ALA A 16 -14.16 6.23 -12.81
CA ALA A 16 -14.42 6.22 -14.25
C ALA A 16 -15.74 6.93 -14.62
N GLU A 17 -16.73 6.96 -13.72
CA GLU A 17 -18.05 7.54 -13.99
C GLU A 17 -18.06 9.06 -13.88
N ILE A 18 -17.40 9.61 -12.86
CA ILE A 18 -17.38 11.06 -12.58
C ILE A 18 -16.07 11.74 -12.99
N GLU A 19 -15.14 10.98 -13.58
CA GLU A 19 -13.83 11.43 -14.06
C GLU A 19 -13.02 12.17 -12.99
N LYS A 20 -13.20 11.78 -11.72
CA LYS A 20 -12.53 12.40 -10.58
C LYS A 20 -11.28 11.60 -10.21
N LEU A 21 -10.15 12.29 -10.09
CA LEU A 21 -8.91 11.70 -9.56
C LEU A 21 -9.11 11.28 -8.09
N ILE A 22 -8.78 10.03 -7.81
CA ILE A 22 -8.81 9.41 -6.48
C ILE A 22 -7.41 9.43 -5.89
N GLU A 23 -6.42 8.94 -6.65
CA GLU A 23 -5.03 8.81 -6.21
C GLU A 23 -4.08 8.89 -7.41
N THR A 24 -2.85 9.37 -7.20
CA THR A 24 -1.78 9.34 -8.20
C THR A 24 -0.41 9.23 -7.54
N THR A 25 0.54 8.62 -8.24
CA THR A 25 1.98 8.64 -7.89
C THR A 25 2.71 9.83 -8.50
N ARG A 26 2.07 10.61 -9.37
CA ARG A 26 2.66 11.69 -10.17
C ARG A 26 2.31 13.06 -9.59
N GLU A 27 3.33 13.84 -9.26
CA GLU A 27 3.15 15.15 -8.61
C GLU A 27 2.47 16.18 -9.52
N ASP A 28 2.81 16.17 -10.81
CA ASP A 28 2.24 17.05 -11.82
C ASP A 28 0.73 16.81 -12.01
N VAL A 29 0.31 15.54 -12.07
CA VAL A 29 -1.11 15.16 -12.12
C VAL A 29 -1.82 15.57 -10.83
N ALA A 30 -1.20 15.37 -9.66
CA ALA A 30 -1.79 15.80 -8.38
C ALA A 30 -2.04 17.31 -8.33
N LYS A 31 -1.11 18.11 -8.89
CA LYS A 31 -1.23 19.57 -8.99
C LYS A 31 -2.33 19.98 -9.99
N GLU A 32 -2.41 19.32 -11.14
CA GLU A 32 -3.44 19.60 -12.15
C GLU A 32 -4.86 19.38 -11.62
N HIS A 33 -5.04 18.39 -10.74
CA HIS A 33 -6.34 18.04 -10.16
C HIS A 33 -6.61 18.65 -8.78
N ASP A 34 -5.81 19.62 -8.32
CA ASP A 34 -5.95 20.29 -7.01
C ASP A 34 -5.97 19.31 -5.81
N VAL A 35 -5.25 18.18 -5.89
CA VAL A 35 -5.11 17.17 -4.82
C VAL A 35 -3.67 17.00 -4.34
N HIS A 36 -2.78 17.93 -4.72
CA HIS A 36 -1.39 17.93 -4.28
C HIS A 36 -1.27 18.10 -2.76
N ASP A 37 -0.30 17.41 -2.18
CA ASP A 37 0.04 17.47 -0.76
C ASP A 37 1.54 17.76 -0.66
N GLU A 38 1.89 18.92 -0.11
CA GLU A 38 3.26 19.39 0.03
C GLU A 38 4.11 18.50 0.95
N ASN A 39 3.48 17.70 1.82
CA ASN A 39 4.17 16.78 2.72
C ASN A 39 4.34 15.38 2.13
N ARG A 40 3.72 15.10 0.98
CA ARG A 40 3.79 13.80 0.31
C ARG A 40 4.95 13.78 -0.68
N THR A 41 5.78 12.75 -0.60
CA THR A 41 6.73 12.43 -1.68
C THR A 41 6.00 11.62 -2.74
N TYR A 42 6.06 12.10 -3.98
CA TYR A 42 5.50 11.44 -5.15
C TYR A 42 6.58 10.61 -5.82
N SER A 43 6.39 9.29 -5.83
CA SER A 43 7.30 8.34 -6.47
C SER A 43 6.52 7.14 -7.00
N PRO A 44 7.04 6.45 -8.03
CA PRO A 44 6.42 5.23 -8.54
C PRO A 44 6.12 4.24 -7.42
N MET A 45 4.97 3.59 -7.51
CA MET A 45 4.60 2.50 -6.61
C MET A 45 5.47 1.29 -6.92
N VAL A 46 6.11 0.76 -5.90
CA VAL A 46 6.86 -0.50 -6.00
C VAL A 46 5.93 -1.65 -5.65
N THR A 47 5.85 -2.65 -6.52
CA THR A 47 5.01 -3.83 -6.28
C THR A 47 5.62 -5.10 -6.87
N VAL A 48 5.14 -6.24 -6.41
CA VAL A 48 5.52 -7.57 -6.91
C VAL A 48 4.34 -8.14 -7.68
N VAL A 49 4.58 -8.49 -8.95
CA VAL A 49 3.54 -9.07 -9.81
C VAL A 49 3.09 -10.41 -9.24
N GLY A 50 1.79 -10.55 -8.95
CA GLY A 50 1.21 -11.81 -8.46
C GLY A 50 1.33 -12.04 -6.95
N ASP A 51 1.64 -11.00 -6.14
CA ASP A 51 1.69 -11.12 -4.67
C ASP A 51 0.32 -10.95 -3.98
N GLY A 52 -0.72 -10.59 -4.74
CA GLY A 52 -2.10 -10.47 -4.26
C GLY A 52 -2.38 -9.22 -3.42
N ARG A 53 -1.48 -8.23 -3.37
CA ARG A 53 -1.73 -6.95 -2.69
C ARG A 53 -2.51 -5.94 -3.54
N LEU A 54 -2.48 -6.11 -4.86
CA LEU A 54 -3.18 -5.24 -5.80
C LEU A 54 -4.63 -5.71 -5.99
N ILE A 55 -5.48 -4.81 -6.48
CA ILE A 55 -6.84 -5.20 -6.87
C ILE A 55 -6.78 -6.20 -8.05
N PRO A 56 -7.67 -7.22 -8.08
CA PRO A 56 -7.58 -8.31 -9.05
C PRO A 56 -7.49 -7.87 -10.51
N GLY A 57 -8.30 -6.89 -10.93
CA GLY A 57 -8.30 -6.42 -12.31
C GLY A 57 -7.00 -5.72 -12.71
N PHE A 58 -6.37 -5.01 -11.77
CA PHE A 58 -5.10 -4.34 -12.02
C PHE A 58 -3.94 -5.35 -12.06
N GLU A 59 -3.94 -6.32 -11.14
CA GLU A 59 -2.93 -7.39 -11.12
C GLU A 59 -2.97 -8.25 -12.39
N ALA A 60 -4.17 -8.62 -12.85
CA ALA A 60 -4.34 -9.39 -14.07
C ALA A 60 -3.79 -8.65 -15.30
N HIS A 61 -4.08 -7.35 -15.43
CA HIS A 61 -3.56 -6.57 -16.54
C HIS A 61 -2.05 -6.30 -16.42
N LEU A 62 -1.54 -6.06 -15.21
CA LEU A 62 -0.10 -5.89 -14.96
C LEU A 62 0.70 -7.14 -15.35
N ALA A 63 0.14 -8.33 -15.17
CA ALA A 63 0.76 -9.59 -15.61
C ALA A 63 0.93 -9.68 -17.13
N GLU A 64 0.14 -8.96 -17.92
CA GLU A 64 0.24 -8.91 -19.39
C GLU A 64 1.01 -7.68 -19.91
N ALA A 65 1.33 -6.74 -19.02
CA ALA A 65 1.96 -5.48 -19.37
C ALA A 65 3.43 -5.63 -19.81
N GLU A 66 3.87 -4.65 -20.59
CA GLU A 66 5.27 -4.45 -20.99
C GLU A 66 5.86 -3.23 -20.27
N ALA A 67 7.18 -3.27 -20.04
CA ALA A 67 7.88 -2.12 -19.49
C ALA A 67 7.80 -0.91 -20.45
N GLU A 68 7.86 0.29 -19.89
CA GLU A 68 7.91 1.56 -20.62
C GLU A 68 6.71 1.82 -21.55
N THR A 69 5.61 1.10 -21.36
CA THR A 69 4.37 1.26 -22.12
C THR A 69 3.30 1.89 -21.23
N ASP A 70 2.58 2.86 -21.80
CA ASP A 70 1.45 3.52 -21.17
C ASP A 70 0.16 2.74 -21.44
N TYR A 71 -0.61 2.51 -20.38
CA TYR A 71 -1.86 1.77 -20.41
C TYR A 71 -2.98 2.58 -19.78
N THR A 72 -4.18 2.41 -20.35
CA THR A 72 -5.45 2.90 -19.79
C THR A 72 -6.40 1.73 -19.74
N LEU A 73 -6.97 1.46 -18.56
CA LEU A 73 -7.99 0.44 -18.37
C LEU A 73 -9.06 0.87 -17.38
N ASP A 74 -10.28 0.41 -17.63
CA ASP A 74 -11.39 0.52 -16.71
C ASP A 74 -11.58 -0.85 -16.03
N ILE A 75 -11.61 -0.84 -14.70
CA ILE A 75 -11.75 -2.01 -13.84
C ILE A 75 -13.10 -1.91 -13.14
N GLU A 76 -13.98 -2.85 -13.43
CA GLU A 76 -15.31 -2.92 -12.82
C GLU A 76 -15.22 -3.16 -11.31
N ALA A 77 -16.25 -2.75 -10.58
CA ALA A 77 -16.29 -2.85 -9.12
C ALA A 77 -15.99 -4.28 -8.63
N THR A 78 -16.50 -5.31 -9.33
CA THR A 78 -16.26 -6.73 -9.01
C THR A 78 -14.80 -7.16 -9.06
N GLU A 79 -13.97 -6.49 -9.86
CA GLU A 79 -12.54 -6.77 -10.01
C GLU A 79 -11.67 -5.73 -9.29
N ALA A 80 -12.31 -4.78 -8.59
CA ALA A 80 -11.69 -3.74 -7.77
C ALA A 80 -11.99 -3.98 -6.27
N TYR A 81 -12.87 -3.16 -5.68
CA TYR A 81 -13.21 -3.19 -4.25
C TYR A 81 -14.54 -3.90 -3.95
N GLY A 82 -15.09 -4.61 -4.93
CA GLY A 82 -16.35 -5.32 -4.84
C GLY A 82 -17.58 -4.43 -5.10
N GLU A 83 -18.72 -5.09 -5.27
CA GLU A 83 -20.03 -4.43 -5.34
C GLU A 83 -20.42 -3.85 -4.00
N ARG A 84 -21.23 -2.78 -4.03
CA ARG A 84 -21.78 -2.20 -2.79
C ARG A 84 -22.84 -3.14 -2.21
N ASP A 85 -22.60 -3.62 -1.00
CA ASP A 85 -23.53 -4.50 -0.29
C ASP A 85 -24.54 -3.69 0.54
N ALA A 86 -25.82 -3.81 0.19
CA ALA A 86 -26.91 -3.18 0.94
C ALA A 86 -27.03 -3.71 2.38
N GLY A 87 -26.59 -4.94 2.64
CA GLY A 87 -26.54 -5.54 3.98
C GLY A 87 -25.49 -4.92 4.90
N LEU A 88 -24.46 -4.27 4.33
CA LEU A 88 -23.46 -3.49 5.07
C LEU A 88 -23.91 -2.05 5.35
N VAL A 89 -25.15 -1.70 5.01
CA VAL A 89 -25.73 -0.39 5.33
C VAL A 89 -26.74 -0.53 6.46
N GLU A 90 -26.37 -0.07 7.64
CA GLU A 90 -27.18 -0.22 8.85
C GLU A 90 -27.88 1.08 9.23
N THR A 91 -29.08 0.97 9.81
CA THR A 91 -29.78 2.09 10.43
C THR A 91 -29.79 1.91 11.95
N ILE A 92 -29.20 2.87 12.65
CA ILE A 92 -29.13 2.88 14.11
C ILE A 92 -29.86 4.10 14.69
N GLY A 93 -30.18 4.03 15.98
CA GLY A 93 -30.71 5.20 16.69
C GLY A 93 -29.62 6.26 16.86
N GLN A 94 -29.97 7.53 16.72
CA GLN A 94 -29.05 8.66 16.91
C GLN A 94 -28.34 8.59 18.28
N ASN A 95 -29.05 8.17 19.33
CA ASN A 95 -28.46 8.00 20.66
C ASN A 95 -27.32 6.98 20.71
N VAL A 96 -27.34 5.96 19.84
CA VAL A 96 -26.25 4.98 19.74
C VAL A 96 -25.03 5.65 19.09
N LEU A 97 -25.25 6.32 17.96
CA LEU A 97 -24.20 7.06 17.26
C LEU A 97 -23.50 8.08 18.18
N MET A 98 -24.29 8.91 18.88
CA MET A 98 -23.76 9.95 19.77
C MET A 98 -22.95 9.40 20.95
N ARG A 99 -23.16 8.14 21.35
CA ARG A 99 -22.35 7.50 22.41
C ARG A 99 -21.08 6.84 21.87
N SER A 100 -21.05 6.53 20.58
CA SER A 100 -19.92 5.85 19.94
C SER A 100 -18.86 6.81 19.42
N VAL A 101 -19.25 8.04 19.06
CA VAL A 101 -18.32 9.05 18.54
C VAL A 101 -17.71 9.88 19.68
N ARG A 102 -16.43 10.23 19.54
CA ARG A 102 -15.71 11.04 20.54
C ARG A 102 -16.16 12.49 20.57
N ASP A 103 -16.45 13.05 19.40
CA ASP A 103 -16.90 14.43 19.23
C ASP A 103 -18.16 14.49 18.36
N PRO A 104 -19.35 14.48 18.97
CA PRO A 104 -20.62 14.60 18.25
C PRO A 104 -20.81 15.91 17.48
N GLU A 105 -20.13 17.00 17.86
CA GLU A 105 -20.32 18.31 17.25
C GLU A 105 -19.60 18.41 15.89
N MET A 106 -18.58 17.59 15.70
CA MET A 106 -17.81 17.46 14.45
C MET A 106 -18.43 16.47 13.46
N LEU A 107 -19.59 15.88 13.80
CA LEU A 107 -20.22 14.84 13.01
C LEU A 107 -20.93 15.43 11.78
N ALA A 108 -20.44 15.10 10.59
CA ALA A 108 -21.02 15.52 9.32
C ALA A 108 -21.39 14.31 8.44
N ILE A 109 -22.31 14.50 7.49
CA ILE A 109 -22.55 13.50 6.44
C ILE A 109 -21.25 13.31 5.65
N GLY A 110 -20.89 12.05 5.39
CA GLY A 110 -19.62 11.67 4.79
C GLY A 110 -18.48 11.47 5.81
N ALA A 111 -18.68 11.80 7.09
CA ALA A 111 -17.66 11.58 8.10
C ALA A 111 -17.49 10.09 8.43
N PRO A 112 -16.25 9.62 8.65
CA PRO A 112 -15.99 8.29 9.17
C PRO A 112 -16.44 8.21 10.64
N VAL A 113 -17.06 7.11 11.01
CA VAL A 113 -17.52 6.82 12.37
C VAL A 113 -17.10 5.40 12.77
N GLU A 114 -16.70 5.22 14.01
CA GLU A 114 -16.37 3.91 14.57
C GLU A 114 -17.48 3.49 15.56
N ILE A 115 -18.10 2.34 15.31
CA ILE A 115 -19.22 1.83 16.12
C ILE A 115 -19.01 0.35 16.38
N GLY A 116 -18.75 0.00 17.64
CA GLY A 116 -18.53 -1.39 18.04
C GLY A 116 -17.30 -2.01 17.36
N GLY A 117 -16.24 -1.22 17.14
CA GLY A 117 -15.01 -1.65 16.46
C GLY A 117 -15.13 -1.76 14.94
N ARG A 118 -16.26 -1.34 14.34
CA ARG A 118 -16.44 -1.26 12.89
C ARG A 118 -16.39 0.19 12.43
N THR A 119 -15.59 0.47 11.42
CA THR A 119 -15.51 1.78 10.78
C THR A 119 -16.48 1.84 9.61
N GLY A 120 -17.31 2.88 9.57
CA GLY A 120 -18.22 3.15 8.46
C GLY A 120 -18.37 4.64 8.21
N VAL A 121 -19.16 5.01 7.20
CA VAL A 121 -19.40 6.39 6.79
C VAL A 121 -20.83 6.79 7.11
N LEU A 122 -21.02 7.92 7.78
CA LEU A 122 -22.35 8.47 8.04
C LEU A 122 -22.99 8.97 6.74
N GLN A 123 -24.00 8.25 6.23
CA GLN A 123 -24.71 8.64 5.00
C GLN A 123 -25.84 9.63 5.27
N PHE A 124 -26.46 9.53 6.44
CA PHE A 124 -27.67 10.28 6.76
C PHE A 124 -27.87 10.36 8.27
N LEU A 125 -28.28 11.53 8.76
CA LEU A 125 -28.72 11.74 10.14
C LEU A 125 -29.98 12.61 10.13
N SER A 126 -31.12 12.03 10.47
CA SER A 126 -32.37 12.78 10.60
C SER A 126 -33.41 12.01 11.40
N ALA A 127 -34.39 12.73 11.96
CA ALA A 127 -35.53 12.17 12.68
C ALA A 127 -35.14 11.12 13.75
N GLY A 128 -34.01 11.33 14.45
CA GLY A 128 -33.53 10.43 15.50
C GLY A 128 -32.89 9.13 14.98
N ARG A 129 -32.68 8.99 13.67
CA ARG A 129 -32.01 7.83 13.04
C ARG A 129 -30.77 8.25 12.27
N ALA A 130 -29.78 7.38 12.29
CA ALA A 130 -28.57 7.50 11.51
C ALA A 130 -28.42 6.29 10.58
N ARG A 131 -27.98 6.52 9.35
CA ARG A 131 -27.64 5.47 8.39
C ARG A 131 -26.12 5.43 8.22
N ILE A 132 -25.51 4.31 8.54
CA ILE A 132 -24.07 4.10 8.47
C ILE A 132 -23.78 3.09 7.36
N ASP A 133 -22.84 3.42 6.49
CA ASP A 133 -22.36 2.53 5.43
C ASP A 133 -21.01 1.93 5.82
N TYR A 134 -20.94 0.61 5.95
CA TYR A 134 -19.73 -0.14 6.28
C TYR A 134 -19.02 -0.72 5.06
N ASN A 135 -19.48 -0.41 3.84
CA ASN A 135 -18.76 -0.79 2.62
C ASN A 135 -17.41 -0.09 2.53
N HIS A 136 -16.50 -0.67 1.73
CA HIS A 136 -15.29 0.05 1.32
C HIS A 136 -15.67 1.37 0.63
N PRO A 137 -14.94 2.48 0.83
CA PRO A 137 -15.28 3.77 0.22
C PRO A 137 -15.38 3.76 -1.30
N LEU A 138 -14.68 2.81 -1.95
CA LEU A 138 -14.67 2.60 -3.40
C LEU A 138 -15.53 1.40 -3.86
N ALA A 139 -16.36 0.82 -2.98
CA ALA A 139 -17.25 -0.27 -3.36
C ALA A 139 -18.33 0.21 -4.34
N GLY A 140 -18.60 -0.59 -5.38
CA GLY A 140 -19.53 -0.27 -6.45
C GLY A 140 -19.02 0.81 -7.41
N VAL A 141 -17.73 1.17 -7.36
CA VAL A 141 -17.12 2.17 -8.26
C VAL A 141 -16.28 1.45 -9.32
N THR A 142 -16.55 1.75 -10.59
CA THR A 142 -15.64 1.40 -11.69
C THR A 142 -14.44 2.36 -11.67
N LEU A 143 -13.24 1.79 -11.64
CA LEU A 143 -11.99 2.53 -11.51
C LEU A 143 -11.27 2.61 -12.85
N ARG A 144 -10.81 3.80 -13.24
CA ARG A 144 -9.95 3.98 -14.40
C ARG A 144 -8.50 4.13 -13.96
N TYR A 145 -7.65 3.21 -14.39
CA TYR A 145 -6.19 3.28 -14.21
C TYR A 145 -5.56 3.84 -15.48
N ASN A 146 -4.76 4.89 -15.32
CA ASN A 146 -3.77 5.30 -16.31
C ASN A 146 -2.40 5.01 -15.72
N TYR A 147 -1.64 4.07 -16.25
CA TYR A 147 -0.40 3.65 -15.62
C TYR A 147 0.72 3.33 -16.63
N ARG A 148 1.95 3.37 -16.14
CA ARG A 148 3.16 3.02 -16.88
C ARG A 148 4.10 2.25 -15.96
N VAL A 149 4.59 1.10 -16.43
CA VAL A 149 5.69 0.42 -15.75
C VAL A 149 6.99 1.15 -16.08
N THR A 150 7.53 1.88 -15.12
CA THR A 150 8.70 2.74 -15.31
C THR A 150 10.01 2.00 -15.14
N LYS A 151 10.02 0.91 -14.37
CA LYS A 151 11.20 0.07 -14.15
C LYS A 151 10.80 -1.37 -13.85
N VAL A 152 11.51 -2.31 -14.45
CA VAL A 152 11.54 -3.71 -14.02
C VAL A 152 12.86 -3.91 -13.27
N VAL A 153 12.80 -4.38 -12.03
CA VAL A 153 13.99 -4.60 -11.22
C VAL A 153 14.59 -5.94 -11.62
N GLU A 154 15.68 -5.91 -12.39
CA GLU A 154 16.37 -7.12 -12.86
C GLU A 154 17.54 -7.51 -11.96
N ASP A 155 18.28 -6.52 -11.45
CA ASP A 155 19.47 -6.74 -10.65
C ASP A 155 19.15 -7.47 -9.33
N ARG A 156 19.99 -8.45 -9.01
CA ARG A 156 19.77 -9.32 -7.85
C ARG A 156 19.88 -8.55 -6.53
N ALA A 157 20.86 -7.65 -6.40
CA ALA A 157 21.03 -6.85 -5.19
C ALA A 157 19.87 -5.86 -5.04
N GLU A 158 19.53 -5.17 -6.12
CA GLU A 158 18.42 -4.22 -6.13
C GLU A 158 17.08 -4.89 -5.75
N LYS A 159 16.82 -6.12 -6.22
CA LYS A 159 15.64 -6.90 -5.79
C LYS A 159 15.61 -7.11 -4.28
N VAL A 160 16.75 -7.45 -3.66
CA VAL A 160 16.83 -7.62 -2.20
C VAL A 160 16.58 -6.31 -1.48
N GLU A 161 17.25 -5.22 -1.90
CA GLU A 161 17.06 -3.88 -1.34
C GLU A 161 15.60 -3.45 -1.41
N THR A 162 14.98 -3.66 -2.57
CA THR A 162 13.58 -3.31 -2.81
C THR A 162 12.64 -4.10 -1.89
N LEU A 163 12.83 -5.41 -1.77
CA LEU A 163 12.03 -6.24 -0.87
C LEU A 163 12.21 -5.86 0.60
N LEU A 164 13.44 -5.54 1.03
CA LEU A 164 13.70 -5.07 2.37
C LEU A 164 12.98 -3.74 2.63
N ASN A 165 13.10 -2.78 1.72
CA ASN A 165 12.43 -1.50 1.82
C ASN A 165 10.90 -1.65 1.87
N MET A 166 10.30 -2.47 1.01
CA MET A 166 8.86 -2.72 1.02
C MET A 166 8.34 -3.28 2.34
N ASN A 167 9.16 -4.06 3.06
CA ASN A 167 8.74 -4.71 4.31
C ASN A 167 9.08 -3.90 5.57
N THR A 168 10.08 -3.02 5.52
CA THR A 168 10.56 -2.28 6.71
C THR A 168 10.49 -0.76 6.56
N GLY A 169 10.29 -0.23 5.36
CA GLY A 169 10.38 1.20 5.06
C GLY A 169 11.80 1.76 5.22
N ARG A 170 12.83 0.93 5.06
CA ARG A 170 14.24 1.31 5.28
C ARG A 170 15.11 0.94 4.08
N ASP A 171 16.19 1.68 3.90
CA ASP A 171 17.17 1.56 2.82
C ASP A 171 18.61 1.43 3.34
N ASP A 172 18.81 1.37 4.65
CA ASP A 172 20.12 1.35 5.32
C ASP A 172 20.67 -0.06 5.58
N PHE A 173 20.23 -1.05 4.82
CA PHE A 173 20.76 -2.41 4.88
C PHE A 173 22.04 -2.54 4.03
N GLU A 174 23.01 -3.32 4.52
CA GLU A 174 24.14 -3.74 3.69
C GLU A 174 23.92 -5.17 3.20
N ILE A 175 24.15 -5.42 1.91
CA ILE A 175 23.91 -6.72 1.29
C ILE A 175 25.20 -7.22 0.66
N SER A 176 25.50 -8.49 0.88
CA SER A 176 26.56 -9.20 0.16
C SER A 176 26.10 -10.59 -0.29
N PHE A 177 26.67 -11.03 -1.41
CA PHE A 177 26.44 -12.37 -1.95
C PHE A 177 27.75 -13.16 -1.94
N GLU A 178 27.68 -14.41 -1.49
CA GLU A 178 28.73 -15.40 -1.62
C GLU A 178 28.11 -16.60 -2.35
N ASP A 179 28.40 -16.72 -3.66
CA ASP A 179 27.73 -17.66 -4.57
C ASP A 179 26.19 -17.49 -4.54
N ASP A 180 25.48 -18.51 -4.04
CA ASP A 180 24.02 -18.51 -3.91
C ASP A 180 23.56 -17.94 -2.57
N ASP A 181 24.45 -17.79 -1.59
CA ASP A 181 24.14 -17.34 -0.24
C ASP A 181 24.07 -15.81 -0.16
N LEU A 182 23.15 -15.32 0.68
CA LEU A 182 22.83 -13.92 0.87
C LEU A 182 23.09 -13.53 2.33
N THR A 183 23.95 -12.54 2.56
CA THR A 183 24.11 -11.89 3.87
C THR A 183 23.48 -10.50 3.84
N ILE A 184 22.60 -10.25 4.81
CA ILE A 184 21.94 -8.96 5.03
C ILE A 184 22.40 -8.45 6.39
N THR A 185 23.26 -7.42 6.39
CA THR A 185 23.62 -6.71 7.62
C THR A 185 22.48 -5.76 7.99
N THR A 186 21.94 -5.95 9.20
CA THR A 186 20.79 -5.18 9.67
C THR A 186 21.23 -3.91 10.41
N PRO A 187 20.53 -2.79 10.20
CA PRO A 187 20.70 -1.58 11.02
C PRO A 187 20.51 -1.86 12.52
N GLU A 188 21.29 -1.21 13.38
CA GLU A 188 21.24 -1.45 14.84
C GLU A 188 19.85 -1.13 15.44
N ASN A 189 19.19 -0.09 14.93
CA ASN A 189 17.86 0.31 15.39
C ASN A 189 16.73 -0.64 14.96
N LEU A 190 16.97 -1.54 14.00
CA LEU A 190 15.98 -2.51 13.54
C LEU A 190 15.58 -3.48 14.66
N ALA A 191 16.46 -3.71 15.63
CA ALA A 191 16.17 -4.52 16.81
C ALA A 191 15.01 -3.96 17.67
N TYR A 192 14.69 -2.68 17.56
CA TYR A 192 13.58 -2.05 18.28
C TYR A 192 12.24 -2.11 17.52
N ASP A 193 12.25 -2.53 16.26
CA ASP A 193 11.03 -2.69 15.48
C ASP A 193 10.29 -3.97 15.89
N GLN A 194 9.11 -3.79 16.49
CA GLN A 194 8.28 -4.89 16.98
C GLN A 194 7.79 -5.81 15.83
N ASN A 195 7.73 -5.28 14.60
CA ASN A 195 7.31 -6.04 13.43
C ASN A 195 8.47 -6.80 12.78
N TRP A 196 9.73 -6.51 13.13
CA TRP A 196 10.90 -7.09 12.46
C TRP A 196 10.93 -8.61 12.51
N ALA A 197 10.56 -9.22 13.64
CA ALA A 197 10.54 -10.68 13.77
C ALA A 197 9.58 -11.35 12.75
N TYR A 198 8.42 -10.72 12.49
CA TYR A 198 7.46 -11.19 11.50
C TYR A 198 7.93 -10.90 10.07
N ALA A 199 8.43 -9.68 9.83
CA ALA A 199 8.96 -9.26 8.54
C ALA A 199 10.12 -10.16 8.09
N LYS A 200 11.06 -10.48 9.00
CA LYS A 200 12.19 -11.39 8.76
C LYS A 200 11.73 -12.75 8.24
N PHE A 201 10.67 -13.34 8.81
CA PHE A 201 10.15 -14.62 8.35
C PHE A 201 9.55 -14.52 6.94
N SER A 202 8.73 -13.50 6.69
CA SER A 202 8.15 -13.25 5.36
C SER A 202 9.23 -13.04 4.31
N LEU A 203 10.22 -12.20 4.62
CA LEU A 203 11.34 -11.87 3.75
C LEU A 203 12.13 -13.11 3.35
N VAL A 204 12.40 -14.04 4.26
CA VAL A 204 13.11 -15.29 3.92
C VAL A 204 12.37 -16.08 2.85
N THR A 205 11.04 -16.19 2.95
CA THR A 205 10.22 -16.88 1.95
C THR A 205 10.26 -16.15 0.61
N THR A 206 9.96 -14.85 0.63
CA THR A 206 9.93 -13.99 -0.57
C THR A 206 11.28 -13.95 -1.29
N LEU A 207 12.38 -13.82 -0.56
CA LEU A 207 13.74 -13.81 -1.11
C LEU A 207 14.10 -15.14 -1.78
N ARG A 208 13.70 -16.27 -1.18
CA ARG A 208 13.92 -17.59 -1.80
C ARG A 208 13.06 -17.80 -3.04
N GLU A 209 11.79 -17.44 -2.97
CA GLU A 209 10.84 -17.65 -4.07
C GLU A 209 11.19 -16.79 -5.30
N HIS A 210 11.62 -15.54 -5.09
CA HIS A 210 11.86 -14.60 -6.21
C HIS A 210 13.32 -14.51 -6.66
N LEU A 211 14.29 -14.84 -5.80
CA LEU A 211 15.72 -14.74 -6.14
C LEU A 211 16.45 -16.09 -6.13
N GLY A 212 15.81 -17.18 -5.68
CA GLY A 212 16.44 -18.50 -5.65
C GLY A 212 17.68 -18.59 -4.74
N VAL A 213 17.79 -17.69 -3.75
CA VAL A 213 18.95 -17.64 -2.85
C VAL A 213 19.04 -18.89 -1.96
N GLY A 214 20.25 -19.32 -1.65
CA GLY A 214 20.54 -20.46 -0.79
C GLY A 214 20.34 -20.14 0.70
N THR A 215 21.43 -20.05 1.43
CA THR A 215 21.45 -19.63 2.83
C THR A 215 21.21 -18.12 2.91
N ILE A 216 20.30 -17.70 3.79
CA ILE A 216 20.08 -16.29 4.10
C ILE A 216 20.58 -16.04 5.53
N VAL A 217 21.54 -15.14 5.67
CA VAL A 217 22.14 -14.74 6.94
C VAL A 217 21.69 -13.31 7.26
N PHE A 218 21.01 -13.12 8.38
CA PHE A 218 20.82 -11.79 8.96
C PHE A 218 21.94 -11.54 9.96
N ARG A 219 22.78 -10.53 9.69
CA ARG A 219 23.95 -10.18 10.49
C ARG A 219 23.68 -8.90 11.28
N GLU A 220 23.61 -9.02 12.60
CA GLU A 220 23.55 -7.88 13.51
C GLU A 220 24.98 -7.51 13.95
N VAL A 221 25.33 -6.22 13.89
CA VAL A 221 26.65 -5.70 14.25
C VAL A 221 26.49 -4.70 15.39
N HIS A 222 27.20 -4.93 16.49
CA HIS A 222 27.26 -4.02 17.63
C HIS A 222 28.69 -3.51 17.78
N GLU A 223 28.96 -2.33 17.22
CA GLU A 223 30.28 -1.71 17.30
C GLU A 223 30.53 -1.13 18.70
N PRO A 224 31.79 -1.09 19.17
CA PRO A 224 32.13 -0.38 20.39
C PRO A 224 31.70 1.08 20.30
N ARG A 225 31.12 1.64 21.38
CA ARG A 225 30.76 3.06 21.42
C ARG A 225 32.00 3.91 21.11
N ALA A 226 31.96 4.65 20.01
CA ALA A 226 32.92 5.69 19.73
C ALA A 226 32.72 6.82 20.76
N VAL A 227 33.59 6.89 21.77
CA VAL A 227 33.71 8.10 22.58
C VAL A 227 34.43 9.10 21.70
N ALA A 228 33.71 10.11 21.19
CA ALA A 228 34.38 11.25 20.59
C ALA A 228 35.26 11.87 21.68
N GLU A 229 36.57 11.74 21.55
CA GLU A 229 37.49 12.57 22.32
C GLU A 229 37.24 14.01 21.86
N GLU A 230 36.55 14.79 22.69
CA GLU A 230 36.46 16.24 22.51
C GLU A 230 37.88 16.80 22.60
N GLU A 231 38.47 17.18 21.46
CA GLU A 231 39.66 18.04 21.40
C GLU A 231 39.35 19.50 21.75
#